data_AF-A0A1Y2T4M5-F1
#
_entry.id   AF-A0A1Y2T4M5-F1
#
_cell.length_a   1.000
_cell.length_b   1.000
_cell.length_c   1.000
_cell.angle_alpha   90.00
_cell.angle_beta   90.00
_cell.angle_gamma   90.00
#
_symmetry.space_group_name_H-M   'P 1'
#
loop_
_entity.id
_entity.type
_entity.pdbx_description
1 polymer ?
#
loop_
_entity_poly.entity_id
_entity_poly.type
_entity_poly.pdbx_seq_one_letter_code
_entity_poly.pdbx_strand_id
1 'polypeptide(L)' 'MERAREILATLEEQEGERKSRREAAAQRLRRQPAVQLTFFEPKKDPVVEELLGLNVMALTPIEALNTLYQLQAKAKENR' A
#
# COMPACT_ATOMS: atom_id res chain seq x y z
N MET A 1 -2.10 4.50 58.19
CA MET A 1 -2.63 5.54 57.27
C MET A 1 -1.54 6.13 56.37
N GLU A 2 -0.33 6.34 56.86
CA GLU A 2 0.79 6.95 56.11
C GLU A 2 1.22 6.14 54.87
N ARG A 3 1.42 4.82 55.03
CA ARG A 3 1.78 3.91 53.93
C ARG A 3 0.78 3.88 52.77
N ALA A 4 -0.51 4.06 53.05
CA ALA A 4 -1.54 4.10 51.99
C ALA A 4 -1.45 5.39 51.16
N ARG A 5 -1.03 6.50 51.77
CA ARG A 5 -0.83 7.78 51.08
C ARG A 5 0.43 7.76 50.21
N GLU A 6 1.50 7.14 50.68
CA GLU A 6 2.73 6.95 49.88
C GLU A 6 2.50 6.06 48.67
N ILE A 7 1.74 4.96 48.83
CA ILE A 7 1.36 4.09 47.71
C ILE A 7 0.49 4.85 46.71
N LEU A 8 -0.45 5.68 47.18
CA LEU A 8 -1.27 6.52 46.30
C LEU A 8 -0.40 7.53 45.53
N ALA A 9 0.50 8.23 46.21
CA ALA A 9 1.38 9.23 45.58
C ALA A 9 2.27 8.61 44.49
N THR A 10 2.83 7.42 44.74
CA THR A 10 3.66 6.72 43.75
C THR A 10 2.84 6.21 42.55
N LEU A 11 1.59 5.79 42.77
CA LEU A 11 0.69 5.38 41.68
C LEU A 11 0.27 6.57 40.81
N GLU A 12 -0.04 7.71 41.42
CA GLU A 12 -0.42 8.94 40.70
C GLU A 12 0.75 9.49 39.86
N GLU A 13 1.97 9.46 40.39
CA GLU A 13 3.19 9.83 39.65
C GLU A 13 3.40 8.92 38.44
N GLN A 14 3.30 7.60 38.63
CA GLN A 14 3.42 6.63 37.53
C GLN A 14 2.31 6.78 36.48
N GLU A 15 1.07 7.10 36.88
CA GLU A 15 -0.01 7.39 35.94
C GLU A 15 0.26 8.67 35.13
N GLY A 16 0.78 9.72 35.76
CA GLY A 16 1.21 10.94 35.09
C GLY A 16 2.26 10.68 34.01
N GLU A 17 3.29 9.89 34.33
CA GLU A 17 4.32 9.49 33.37
C GLU A 17 3.76 8.65 32.22
N ARG A 18 2.87 7.69 32.53
CA ARG A 18 2.21 6.84 31.52
C ARG A 18 1.34 7.67 30.58
N LYS A 19 0.62 8.66 31.12
CA LYS A 19 -0.23 9.56 30.33
C LYS A 19 0.62 10.44 29.41
N SER A 20 1.68 11.05 29.93
CA SER A 20 2.63 11.83 29.13
C SER A 20 3.25 11.00 28.00
N ARG A 21 3.67 9.77 28.29
CA ARG A 21 4.24 8.86 27.27
C ARG A 21 3.22 8.50 26.17
N ARG A 22 1.96 8.27 26.53
CA ARG A 22 0.86 8.00 25.58
C ARG A 22 0.57 9.22 24.71
N GLU A 23 0.53 10.41 25.29
CA GLU A 23 0.31 11.66 24.56
C GLU A 23 1.44 11.94 23.56
N ALA A 24 2.70 11.75 23.98
CA ALA A 24 3.86 11.87 23.09
C ALA A 24 3.82 10.86 21.93
N ALA A 25 3.43 9.60 22.20
CA ALA A 25 3.27 8.58 21.17
C ALA A 25 2.14 8.92 20.18
N ALA A 26 0.98 9.39 20.68
CA ALA A 26 -0.13 9.82 19.85
C ALA A 26 0.23 11.03 18.99
N GLN A 27 0.99 11.99 19.52
CA GLN A 27 1.44 13.15 18.78
C GLN A 27 2.45 12.78 17.68
N ARG A 28 3.33 11.79 17.92
CA ARG A 28 4.21 11.24 16.88
C ARG A 28 3.42 10.56 15.77
N LEU A 29 2.39 9.78 16.10
CA LEU A 29 1.54 9.12 15.11
C LEU A 29 0.77 10.13 14.24
N ARG A 30 0.26 11.21 14.84
CA ARG A 30 -0.42 12.30 14.11
C ARG A 30 0.49 13.09 13.17
N ARG A 31 1.80 13.11 13.44
CA ARG A 31 2.79 13.80 12.60
C ARG A 31 3.31 12.93 11.45
N GLN A 32 3.02 11.64 11.45
CA GLN A 32 3.34 10.79 10.31
C GLN A 32 2.31 11.04 9.21
N PRO A 33 2.73 11.15 7.93
CA PRO A 33 1.80 11.20 6.82
C PRO A 33 0.93 9.95 6.86
N ALA A 34 -0.38 10.10 6.68
CA ALA A 34 -1.29 8.97 6.60
C ALA A 34 -0.92 8.14 5.36
N VAL A 35 -0.22 7.02 5.57
CA VAL A 35 0.08 6.07 4.51
C VAL A 35 -1.21 5.31 4.23
N GLN A 36 -1.96 5.78 3.23
CA GLN A 36 -3.12 5.05 2.73
C GLN A 36 -2.61 3.78 2.04
N LEU A 37 -2.87 2.62 2.62
CA LEU A 37 -2.65 1.34 1.96
C LEU A 37 -3.61 1.26 0.77
N THR A 38 -3.05 1.12 -0.43
CA THR A 38 -3.82 0.81 -1.64
C THR A 38 -4.23 -0.67 -1.55
N PHE A 39 -5.52 -0.94 -1.38
CA PHE A 39 -6.04 -2.31 -1.22
C PHE A 39 -5.92 -3.16 -2.50
N PHE A 40 -5.82 -2.52 -3.66
CA PHE A 40 -5.69 -3.18 -4.94
C PHE A 40 -4.65 -2.44 -5.75
N GLU A 41 -3.56 -3.13 -6.11
CA GLU A 41 -2.78 -2.71 -7.26
C GLU A 41 -3.66 -2.90 -8.50
N PRO A 42 -3.70 -1.94 -9.45
CA PRO A 42 -4.40 -2.14 -10.69
C PRO A 42 -3.83 -3.38 -11.37
N LYS A 43 -4.67 -4.40 -11.56
CA LYS A 43 -4.30 -5.59 -12.32
C LYS A 43 -3.85 -5.11 -13.70
N LYS A 44 -2.60 -5.43 -14.06
CA LYS A 44 -2.06 -5.06 -15.37
C LYS A 44 -2.95 -5.64 -16.46
N ASP A 45 -3.21 -4.85 -17.49
CA ASP A 45 -4.00 -5.28 -18.63
C ASP A 45 -3.22 -6.38 -19.37
N PRO A 46 -3.80 -7.57 -19.59
CA PRO A 46 -3.10 -8.70 -20.21
C PRO A 46 -2.61 -8.37 -21.63
N VAL A 47 -3.30 -7.51 -22.37
CA VAL A 47 -2.89 -7.07 -23.71
C VAL A 47 -1.64 -6.19 -23.62
N VAL A 48 -1.56 -5.34 -22.59
CA VAL A 48 -0.39 -4.47 -22.35
C VAL A 48 0.82 -5.30 -21.95
N GLU A 49 0.65 -6.32 -21.12
CA GLU A 49 1.75 -7.24 -20.77
C GLU A 49 2.29 -7.99 -22.00
N GLU A 50 1.41 -8.48 -22.86
CA GLU A 50 1.79 -9.16 -24.10
C GLU A 50 2.53 -8.23 -25.07
N LEU A 51 2.06 -6.98 -25.21
CA LEU A 51 2.73 -5.95 -26.02
C LEU A 51 4.14 -5.64 -25.53
N LEU A 52 4.35 -5.55 -24.22
CA LEU A 52 5.67 -5.27 -23.64
C LEU A 52 6.67 -6.42 -23.84
N GLY A 53 6.18 -7.66 -23.96
CA GLY A 53 7.02 -8.84 -24.22
C GLY A 53 7.33 -9.09 -25.69
N LEU A 54 6.70 -8.35 -26.63
CA LEU A 54 6.79 -8.64 -28.05
C LEU A 54 8.13 -8.15 -28.65
N ASN A 55 8.91 -9.07 -29.22
CA ASN A 55 10.07 -8.70 -30.03
C ASN A 55 9.66 -8.38 -31.47
N VAL A 56 9.30 -7.12 -31.70
CA VAL A 56 8.83 -6.62 -33.00
C VAL A 56 9.85 -6.83 -34.13
N MET A 57 11.15 -6.74 -33.81
CA MET A 57 12.21 -6.83 -34.82
C MET A 57 12.43 -8.24 -35.34
N ALA A 58 11.90 -9.26 -34.65
CA ALA A 58 11.99 -10.66 -35.07
C ALA A 58 10.79 -11.10 -35.92
N LEU A 59 9.75 -10.29 -36.03
CA LEU A 59 8.53 -10.66 -36.76
C LEU A 59 8.67 -10.41 -38.25
N THR A 60 8.24 -11.37 -39.05
CA THR A 60 7.95 -11.13 -40.46
C THR A 60 6.70 -10.26 -40.61
N PRO A 61 6.50 -9.59 -41.77
CA PRO A 61 5.33 -8.74 -41.98
C PRO A 61 3.99 -9.45 -41.78
N ILE A 62 3.89 -10.73 -42.18
CA ILE A 62 2.65 -11.50 -42.02
C ILE A 62 2.40 -11.87 -40.56
N GLU A 63 3.46 -12.21 -39.81
CA GLU A 63 3.35 -12.48 -38.38
C GLU A 63 2.93 -11.23 -37.63
N ALA A 64 3.50 -10.06 -37.96
CA ALA A 64 3.10 -8.79 -37.36
C ALA A 64 1.61 -8.50 -37.56
N LEU A 65 1.08 -8.69 -38.77
CA LEU A 65 -0.35 -8.50 -39.06
C LEU A 65 -1.23 -9.47 -38.26
N ASN A 66 -0.84 -10.75 -38.17
CA ASN A 66 -1.57 -11.74 -37.39
C ASN A 66 -1.56 -11.41 -35.90
N THR A 67 -0.40 -11.03 -35.35
CA THR A 67 -0.27 -10.62 -33.95
C THR A 67 -1.12 -9.40 -33.64
N LEU A 68 -1.12 -8.38 -34.50
CA LEU A 68 -1.96 -7.20 -34.34
C LEU A 68 -3.46 -7.53 -34.35
N TYR A 69 -3.89 -8.42 -35.25
CA TYR A 69 -5.27 -8.89 -35.29
C TYR A 69 -5.67 -9.58 -33.97
N GLN A 70 -4.83 -10.48 -33.45
CA GLN A 70 -5.09 -11.18 -32.20
C GLN A 70 -5.14 -10.24 -30.99
N LEU A 71 -4.18 -9.30 -30.89
CA LEU A 71 -4.16 -8.31 -29.82
C LEU A 71 -5.40 -7.41 -29.87
N GLN A 72 -5.84 -7.01 -31.06
CA GLN A 72 -7.07 -6.22 -31.22
C GLN A 72 -8.31 -7.01 -30.77
N ALA A 73 -8.41 -8.30 -31.11
CA ALA A 73 -9.51 -9.15 -30.67
C ALA A 73 -9.56 -9.26 -29.14
N LYS A 74 -8.41 -9.55 -28.49
CA LYS A 74 -8.28 -9.62 -27.02
C LYS A 74 -8.66 -8.29 -26.34
N ALA A 75 -8.24 -7.16 -26.91
CA ALA A 75 -8.57 -5.84 -26.37
C ALA A 75 -10.07 -5.51 -26.47
N LYS A 76 -10.78 -6.06 -27.46
CA LYS A 76 -12.23 -5.90 -27.62
C LYS A 76 -13.02 -6.80 -26.67
N GLU A 77 -12.53 -8.00 -26.40
CA GLU A 77 -13.17 -8.93 -25.44
C GLU A 77 -13.00 -8.48 -23.98
N ASN A 78 -11.89 -7.83 -23.64
CA ASN A 78 -11.62 -7.32 -22.29
C ASN A 78 -12.22 -5.92 -22.03
N ARG A 79 -13.07 -5.41 -22.92
CA ARG A 79 -13.75 -4.11 -22.80
C ARG A 79 -15.13 -4.27 -22.16
#